data_AF-A0A955QZ68-F1
#
_entry.id   AF-A0A955QZ68-F1
#
_cell.length_a   1.000
_cell.length_b   1.000
_cell.length_c   1.000
_cell.angle_alpha   90.00
_cell.angle_beta   90.00
_cell.angle_gamma   90.00
#
_symmetry.space_group_name_H-M   'P 1'
#
loop_
_entity.id
_entity.type
_entity.pdbx_description
1 polymer ?
#
loop_
_entity_poly.entity_id
_entity_poly.type
_entity_poly.pdbx_seq_one_letter_code
_entity_poly.pdbx_strand_id
1 'polypeptide(L)'
;MPKEEWRTFTIYNCGTAFNRNNRTELVADLAARTCGEEGENWIVNAGPGSNPEANLEYFGKDQETGIYGIHHLTPQARPGTFNPITKKKKNWLTRTSGIWGMATGSGWEDNVKSTLHHIDGLNAIGRLPETINMAGWSRGAVTCHMIANALYKKYRTIKVNIFALDPVPGLGQWRKHRTRIDHNVKNYAVVYQEDERRGSFKAVVVTHDKSTRFTIYNMPGEHSTGVQGNKTIYGGNIDMAVLVQDLAEKFLTEHGTNIRNRLGLSDQQSLEHYAKVRENILRYRVDTKGFWGGKVDKHHRKVQAGLGSASHEFFINEHHDQLFLKRYPLLYGFLVAANPTRMQQKAPDAARDLKRVKMELPITYRVLTHNTVLGNALEPFLKPQPQTRPRR
;
A
#
# COMPACT_ATOMS: atom_id res chain seq x y z
N MET A 1 18.89 34.14 -5.28
CA MET A 1 18.99 32.77 -4.74
C MET A 1 17.84 31.96 -5.30
N PRO A 2 18.05 30.77 -5.89
CA PRO A 2 16.95 29.97 -6.41
C PRO A 2 16.11 29.50 -5.23
N LYS A 3 14.78 29.62 -5.35
CA LYS A 3 13.78 29.15 -4.38
C LYS A 3 14.09 27.70 -4.04
N GLU A 4 14.48 27.45 -2.79
CA GLU A 4 14.72 26.11 -2.27
C GLU A 4 13.54 25.20 -2.63
N GLU A 5 13.83 24.12 -3.36
CA GLU A 5 12.88 23.04 -3.58
C GLU A 5 12.34 22.60 -2.21
N TRP A 6 11.02 22.50 -2.13
CA TRP A 6 10.28 21.94 -1.00
C TRP A 6 11.01 20.69 -0.46
N ARG A 7 11.61 20.78 0.73
CA ARG A 7 12.42 19.69 1.32
C ARG A 7 11.50 18.55 1.75
N THR A 8 11.26 17.62 0.82
CA THR A 8 10.54 16.38 1.04
C THR A 8 11.50 15.31 1.53
N PHE A 9 11.15 14.63 2.62
CA PHE A 9 11.92 13.53 3.16
C PHE A 9 11.07 12.25 3.21
N THR A 10 11.63 11.10 2.85
CA THR A 10 10.84 9.85 2.73
C THR A 10 11.28 8.79 3.73
N ILE A 11 10.33 8.16 4.42
CA ILE A 11 10.60 7.12 5.42
C ILE A 11 9.93 5.81 4.99
N TYR A 12 10.73 4.76 4.87
CA TYR A 12 10.27 3.42 4.55
C TYR A 12 10.27 2.56 5.82
N ASN A 13 9.17 1.84 6.09
CA ASN A 13 9.04 0.96 7.25
C ASN A 13 8.70 -0.46 6.79
N CYS A 14 9.71 -1.34 6.72
CA CYS A 14 9.53 -2.71 6.24
C CYS A 14 8.56 -3.53 7.10
N GLY A 15 7.96 -4.54 6.47
CA GLY A 15 7.15 -5.53 7.15
C GLY A 15 7.95 -6.42 8.10
N THR A 16 7.26 -7.23 8.90
CA THR A 16 7.93 -8.01 9.97
C THR A 16 8.92 -9.01 9.40
N ALA A 17 10.11 -9.08 10.00
CA ALA A 17 11.21 -9.91 9.56
C ALA A 17 11.79 -9.54 8.18
N PHE A 18 11.34 -8.45 7.56
CA PHE A 18 11.94 -7.88 6.36
C PHE A 18 12.86 -6.71 6.72
N ASN A 19 13.87 -6.47 5.90
CA ASN A 19 14.75 -5.31 6.00
C ASN A 19 15.18 -4.87 4.58
N ARG A 20 16.05 -3.87 4.52
CA ARG A 20 16.60 -3.30 3.28
C ARG A 20 17.18 -4.32 2.28
N ASN A 21 17.67 -5.46 2.76
CA ASN A 21 18.27 -6.49 1.91
C ASN A 21 17.20 -7.40 1.29
N ASN A 22 15.97 -7.39 1.79
CA ASN A 22 14.87 -8.18 1.28
C ASN A 22 14.09 -7.44 0.19
N ARG A 23 14.72 -7.17 -0.96
CA ARG A 23 14.10 -6.45 -2.10
C ARG A 23 12.96 -7.21 -2.81
N THR A 24 12.59 -8.39 -2.31
CA THR A 24 11.36 -9.07 -2.71
C THR A 24 10.12 -8.49 -2.02
N GLU A 25 10.31 -7.62 -1.02
CA GLU A 25 9.28 -6.86 -0.32
C GLU A 25 9.21 -5.44 -0.87
N LEU A 26 7.99 -4.99 -1.21
CA LEU A 26 7.77 -3.72 -1.90
C LEU A 26 8.37 -2.50 -1.18
N VAL A 27 8.27 -2.40 0.15
CA VAL A 27 8.79 -1.23 0.88
C VAL A 27 10.32 -1.15 0.79
N ALA A 28 11.01 -2.28 0.91
CA ALA A 28 12.46 -2.36 0.69
C ALA A 28 12.86 -2.05 -0.76
N ASP A 29 12.08 -2.52 -1.74
CA ASP A 29 12.31 -2.21 -3.15
C ASP A 29 12.13 -0.71 -3.47
N LEU A 30 11.07 -0.09 -2.94
CA LEU A 30 10.84 1.36 -3.06
C LEU A 30 12.00 2.17 -2.47
N ALA A 31 12.47 1.80 -1.28
CA ALA A 31 13.63 2.46 -0.65
C ALA A 31 14.88 2.36 -1.55
N ALA A 32 15.19 1.16 -2.08
CA ALA A 32 16.34 0.93 -2.96
C ALA A 32 16.27 1.69 -4.30
N ARG A 33 15.07 2.13 -4.72
CA ARG A 33 14.83 2.92 -5.92
C ARG A 33 14.60 4.40 -5.64
N THR A 34 14.66 4.84 -4.39
CA THR A 34 14.54 6.26 -4.06
C THR A 34 15.81 6.99 -4.44
N CYS A 35 15.67 8.11 -5.13
CA CYS A 35 16.79 8.96 -5.53
C CYS A 35 17.29 9.79 -4.33
N GLY A 36 18.53 10.25 -4.43
CA GLY A 36 19.20 10.95 -3.34
C GLY A 36 19.86 9.99 -2.34
N GLU A 37 20.34 10.54 -1.24
CA GLU A 37 21.15 9.83 -0.27
C GLU A 37 20.32 9.38 0.93
N GLU A 38 20.59 8.16 1.38
CA GLU A 38 20.02 7.69 2.64
C GLU A 38 20.59 8.52 3.80
N GLY A 39 19.73 8.92 4.73
CA GLY A 39 20.07 9.81 5.83
C GLY A 39 19.99 11.30 5.47
N GLU A 40 19.84 11.64 4.19
CA GLU A 40 19.64 13.03 3.77
C GLU A 40 18.26 13.27 3.14
N ASN A 41 17.86 12.38 2.24
CA ASN A 41 16.61 12.49 1.48
C ASN A 41 15.58 11.43 1.91
N TRP A 42 16.07 10.29 2.38
CA TRP A 42 15.21 9.19 2.81
C TRP A 42 15.89 8.30 3.85
N ILE A 43 15.13 7.49 4.57
CA ILE A 43 15.64 6.39 5.43
C ILE A 43 14.77 5.15 5.30
N VAL A 44 15.34 3.98 5.58
CA VAL A 44 14.56 2.74 5.73
C VAL A 44 14.76 2.10 7.10
N ASN A 45 13.65 1.95 7.82
CA ASN A 45 13.57 1.23 9.08
C ASN A 45 13.35 -0.27 8.80
N ALA A 46 14.19 -1.09 9.43
CA ALA A 46 14.03 -2.53 9.39
C ALA A 46 12.73 -2.96 10.07
N GLY A 47 12.16 -4.03 9.55
CA GLY A 47 10.96 -4.62 10.07
C GLY A 47 11.15 -5.17 11.48
N PRO A 48 10.12 -5.14 12.33
CA PRO A 48 10.19 -5.71 13.67
C PRO A 48 10.53 -7.21 13.59
N GLY A 49 11.49 -7.67 14.41
CA GLY A 49 11.94 -9.06 14.41
C GLY A 49 12.87 -9.44 13.24
N SER A 50 13.29 -8.50 12.39
CA SER A 50 14.32 -8.74 11.38
C SER A 50 15.73 -8.78 11.99
N ASN A 51 16.67 -9.45 11.30
CA ASN A 51 18.09 -9.38 11.58
C ASN A 51 18.74 -8.57 10.44
N PRO A 52 18.94 -7.25 10.58
CA PRO A 52 19.69 -6.51 9.59
C PRO A 52 21.16 -6.93 9.71
N GLU A 53 21.64 -7.73 8.77
CA GLU A 53 23.08 -7.74 8.51
C GLU A 53 23.43 -6.41 7.83
N ALA A 54 24.36 -5.69 8.45
CA ALA A 54 24.96 -4.41 8.05
C ALA A 54 24.28 -3.11 8.55
N ASN A 55 25.11 -2.37 9.32
CA ASN A 55 25.25 -0.92 9.47
C ASN A 55 24.04 -0.05 9.09
N LEU A 56 23.30 0.43 10.10
CA LEU A 56 22.47 1.62 9.85
C LEU A 56 23.36 2.84 9.84
N GLU A 57 23.30 3.58 8.75
CA GLU A 57 23.78 4.94 8.70
C GLU A 57 22.69 5.87 9.23
N TYR A 58 23.09 6.78 10.10
CA TYR A 58 22.19 7.74 10.73
C TYR A 58 22.89 9.10 10.82
N PHE A 59 22.22 10.16 10.37
CA PHE A 59 22.73 11.52 10.50
C PHE A 59 22.49 12.06 11.91
N GLY A 60 23.56 12.32 12.66
CA GLY A 60 23.52 12.61 14.09
C GLY A 60 24.62 13.52 14.57
N LYS A 61 24.51 13.99 15.82
CA LYS A 61 25.62 14.65 16.50
C LYS A 61 26.52 13.58 17.12
N ASP A 62 27.78 13.59 16.73
CA ASP A 62 28.82 12.79 17.38
C ASP A 62 28.95 13.21 18.85
N GLN A 63 29.00 12.24 19.77
CA GLN A 63 29.05 12.57 21.19
C GLN A 63 30.45 12.95 21.68
N GLU A 64 31.51 12.59 20.96
CA GLU A 64 32.90 12.90 21.32
C GLU A 64 33.38 14.19 20.66
N THR A 65 33.10 14.36 19.37
CA THR A 65 33.53 15.51 18.58
C THR A 65 32.48 16.63 18.54
N GLY A 66 31.21 16.33 18.83
CA GLY A 66 30.12 17.29 18.76
C GLY A 66 29.73 17.71 17.34
N ILE A 67 30.32 17.10 16.31
CA ILE A 67 30.10 17.41 14.89
C ILE A 67 28.90 16.61 14.40
N TYR A 68 28.07 17.23 13.55
CA TYR A 68 26.97 16.53 12.88
C TYR A 68 27.49 15.79 11.63
N GLY A 69 27.21 14.49 11.53
CA GLY A 69 27.63 13.68 10.39
C GLY A 69 26.85 12.38 10.25
N ILE A 70 27.13 11.63 9.19
CA ILE A 70 26.61 10.27 8.99
C ILE A 70 27.40 9.33 9.90
N HIS A 71 26.72 8.73 10.87
CA HIS A 71 27.29 7.76 11.79
C HIS A 71 26.85 6.35 11.43
N HIS A 72 27.80 5.42 11.40
CA HIS A 72 27.51 4.00 11.34
C HIS A 72 27.11 3.51 12.74
N LEU A 73 25.86 3.12 12.92
CA LEU A 73 25.48 2.25 14.01
C LEU A 73 26.19 0.91 13.79
N THR A 74 27.05 0.52 14.73
CA THR A 74 27.47 -0.88 14.92
C THR A 74 26.26 -1.80 14.73
N PRO A 75 26.42 -2.97 14.08
CA PRO A 75 25.34 -3.81 13.56
C PRO A 75 24.17 -3.75 14.50
N GLN A 76 23.07 -3.15 14.02
CA GLN A 76 21.96 -2.83 14.89
C GLN A 76 21.60 -4.07 15.69
N ALA A 77 21.73 -3.94 17.00
CA ALA A 77 21.08 -4.85 17.90
C ALA A 77 19.58 -4.80 17.53
N ARG A 78 19.14 -5.90 16.90
CA ARG A 78 17.78 -6.26 16.47
C ARG A 78 16.70 -5.34 17.06
N PRO A 79 15.76 -4.80 16.27
CA PRO A 79 14.62 -4.05 16.81
C PRO A 79 14.02 -4.79 18.04
N GLY A 80 14.05 -4.17 19.22
CA GLY A 80 13.63 -4.79 20.49
C GLY A 80 14.72 -5.37 21.41
N THR A 81 16.00 -5.35 21.04
CA THR A 81 17.11 -5.90 21.86
C THR A 81 18.02 -4.84 22.50
N PHE A 82 17.81 -3.57 22.18
CA PHE A 82 18.71 -2.48 22.55
C PHE A 82 17.96 -1.27 23.09
N ASN A 83 18.44 -0.72 24.20
CA ASN A 83 17.94 0.56 24.71
C ASN A 83 18.86 1.69 24.16
N PRO A 84 18.36 2.56 23.27
CA PRO A 84 19.19 3.58 22.64
C PRO A 84 19.69 4.68 23.60
N ILE A 85 19.11 4.79 24.81
CA ILE A 85 19.55 5.75 25.83
C ILE A 85 20.64 5.14 26.72
N THR A 86 20.58 3.82 26.99
CA THR A 86 21.47 3.19 27.98
C THR A 86 22.54 2.27 27.38
N LYS A 87 22.57 2.08 26.05
CA LYS A 87 23.50 1.20 25.31
C LYS A 87 23.62 -0.25 25.82
N LYS A 88 22.69 -0.73 26.66
CA LYS A 88 22.70 -2.10 27.24
C LYS A 88 21.90 -3.08 26.38
N LYS A 89 22.50 -4.25 26.10
CA LYS A 89 21.82 -5.42 25.51
C LYS A 89 20.82 -6.01 26.53
N LYS A 90 19.58 -6.28 26.12
CA LYS A 90 18.65 -7.10 26.94
C LYS A 90 19.10 -8.56 26.96
N ASN A 91 19.05 -9.20 28.14
CA ASN A 91 19.64 -10.52 28.41
C ASN A 91 19.15 -11.64 27.48
N TRP A 92 20.10 -12.52 27.12
CA TRP A 92 20.01 -13.67 26.22
C TRP A 92 19.00 -14.77 26.60
N LEU A 93 18.53 -14.80 27.86
CA LEU A 93 17.68 -15.88 28.41
C LEU A 93 16.21 -15.85 27.96
N THR A 94 15.75 -14.86 27.21
CA THR A 94 14.37 -14.82 26.66
C THR A 94 14.23 -15.52 25.30
N ARG A 95 15.19 -16.39 24.92
CA ARG A 95 15.30 -17.06 23.60
C ARG A 95 14.23 -18.12 23.28
N THR A 96 13.27 -18.39 24.16
CA THR A 96 12.05 -19.17 23.83
C THR A 96 10.95 -18.35 23.14
N SER A 97 11.25 -17.09 22.80
CA SER A 97 10.28 -16.06 22.39
C SER A 97 10.36 -15.64 20.91
N GLY A 98 10.68 -16.54 19.97
CA GLY A 98 10.69 -16.19 18.53
C GLY A 98 9.30 -15.82 18.01
N ILE A 99 8.26 -16.50 18.51
CA ILE A 99 6.85 -16.27 18.18
C ILE A 99 6.21 -15.25 19.14
N TRP A 100 6.58 -15.28 20.43
CA TRP A 100 6.06 -14.36 21.45
C TRP A 100 6.67 -12.95 21.40
N GLY A 101 7.93 -12.80 20.98
CA GLY A 101 8.56 -11.49 20.76
C GLY A 101 7.94 -10.71 19.60
N MET A 102 7.47 -11.40 18.55
CA MET A 102 6.72 -10.81 17.44
C MET A 102 5.29 -10.39 17.83
N ALA A 103 4.72 -11.01 18.88
CA ALA A 103 3.38 -10.71 19.41
C ALA A 103 3.38 -9.57 20.47
N THR A 104 4.50 -9.32 21.15
CA THR A 104 4.57 -8.44 22.33
C THR A 104 4.97 -6.99 22.04
N GLY A 105 5.32 -6.65 20.80
CA GLY A 105 5.52 -5.25 20.36
C GLY A 105 6.96 -4.72 20.49
N SER A 106 7.96 -5.58 20.64
CA SER A 106 9.36 -5.15 20.71
C SER A 106 9.87 -4.71 19.33
N GLY A 107 10.30 -3.44 19.21
CA GLY A 107 11.05 -2.90 18.06
C GLY A 107 10.44 -1.70 17.33
N TRP A 108 9.13 -1.45 17.43
CA TRP A 108 8.50 -0.34 16.67
C TRP A 108 8.80 1.00 17.34
N GLU A 109 8.84 0.98 18.67
CA GLU A 109 9.22 2.12 19.50
C GLU A 109 10.68 2.54 19.24
N ASP A 110 11.56 1.58 18.94
CA ASP A 110 12.95 1.86 18.57
C ASP A 110 13.01 2.51 17.18
N ASN A 111 12.24 2.01 16.21
CA ASN A 111 12.12 2.66 14.89
C ASN A 111 11.59 4.09 14.99
N VAL A 112 10.57 4.34 15.84
CA VAL A 112 10.05 5.70 16.10
C VAL A 112 11.13 6.60 16.71
N LYS A 113 11.85 6.11 17.73
CA LYS A 113 12.92 6.89 18.38
C LYS A 113 14.06 7.19 17.42
N SER A 114 14.52 6.20 16.66
CA SER A 114 15.59 6.35 15.66
C SER A 114 15.19 7.36 14.59
N THR A 115 13.96 7.27 14.11
CA THR A 115 13.40 8.22 13.14
C THR A 115 13.35 9.64 13.72
N LEU A 116 12.83 9.82 14.93
CA LEU A 116 12.76 11.15 15.54
C LEU A 116 14.13 11.74 15.81
N HIS A 117 15.08 10.92 16.27
CA HIS A 117 16.46 11.35 16.41
C HIS A 117 16.95 11.90 15.07
N HIS A 118 16.64 11.24 13.96
CA HIS A 118 17.15 11.59 12.63
C HIS A 118 16.65 12.93 12.17
N ILE A 119 15.34 13.15 12.37
CA ILE A 119 14.72 14.43 12.12
C ILE A 119 15.31 15.52 13.02
N ASP A 120 15.70 15.21 14.28
CA ASP A 120 16.41 16.16 15.13
C ASP A 120 17.80 16.50 14.58
N GLY A 121 18.53 15.52 14.05
CA GLY A 121 19.83 15.71 13.40
C GLY A 121 19.70 16.63 12.19
N LEU A 122 18.73 16.38 11.31
CA LEU A 122 18.42 17.26 10.17
C LEU A 122 18.02 18.67 10.63
N ASN A 123 17.16 18.78 11.65
CA ASN A 123 16.75 20.08 12.20
C ASN A 123 17.94 20.88 12.71
N ALA A 124 18.86 20.24 13.42
CA ALA A 124 20.01 20.90 14.03
C ALA A 124 21.00 21.50 13.02
N ILE A 125 21.02 20.99 11.79
CA ILE A 125 21.81 21.55 10.68
C ILE A 125 20.96 22.44 9.75
N GLY A 126 19.78 22.89 10.20
CA GLY A 126 18.90 23.74 9.42
C GLY A 126 18.22 23.03 8.24
N ARG A 127 18.11 21.69 8.28
CA ARG A 127 17.52 20.81 7.24
C ARG A 127 16.22 20.12 7.65
N LEU A 128 15.45 20.71 8.56
CA LEU A 128 14.12 20.19 8.92
C LEU A 128 13.23 20.07 7.66
N PRO A 129 12.70 18.88 7.31
CA PRO A 129 11.81 18.74 6.17
C PRO A 129 10.46 19.39 6.44
N GLU A 130 9.87 19.97 5.40
CA GLU A 130 8.51 20.52 5.45
C GLU A 130 7.44 19.43 5.28
N THR A 131 7.78 18.40 4.50
CA THR A 131 6.91 17.28 4.18
C THR A 131 7.65 15.97 4.40
N ILE A 132 7.01 15.04 5.09
CA ILE A 132 7.47 13.67 5.28
C ILE A 132 6.50 12.70 4.61
N ASN A 133 6.99 11.95 3.62
CA ASN A 133 6.25 10.85 3.02
C ASN A 133 6.63 9.54 3.69
N MET A 134 5.68 8.65 3.90
CA MET A 134 5.94 7.35 4.51
C MET A 134 5.27 6.22 3.73
N ALA A 135 5.99 5.13 3.54
CA ALA A 135 5.43 3.86 3.07
C ALA A 135 5.76 2.75 4.09
N GLY A 136 4.79 1.89 4.37
CA GLY A 136 5.03 0.76 5.26
C GLY A 136 4.06 -0.37 5.06
N TRP A 137 4.48 -1.58 5.43
CA TRP A 137 3.67 -2.80 5.34
C TRP A 137 3.51 -3.47 6.69
N SER A 138 2.33 -4.03 6.99
CA SER A 138 2.08 -4.79 8.21
C SER A 138 2.32 -3.94 9.47
N ARG A 139 3.17 -4.40 10.38
CA ARG A 139 3.65 -3.61 11.53
C ARG A 139 4.48 -2.38 11.11
N GLY A 140 5.11 -2.40 9.93
CA GLY A 140 5.77 -1.23 9.35
C GLY A 140 4.77 -0.11 9.03
N ALA A 141 3.60 -0.43 8.48
CA ALA A 141 2.53 0.56 8.27
C ALA A 141 2.02 1.14 9.59
N VAL A 142 1.88 0.29 10.63
CA VAL A 142 1.56 0.75 11.98
C VAL A 142 2.66 1.66 12.54
N THR A 143 3.93 1.38 12.23
CA THR A 143 5.06 2.25 12.60
C THR A 143 4.93 3.63 11.95
N CYS A 144 4.44 3.73 10.70
CA CYS A 144 4.12 5.03 10.08
C CYS A 144 3.11 5.83 10.91
N HIS A 145 2.06 5.20 11.44
CA HIS A 145 1.09 5.90 12.32
C HIS A 145 1.78 6.43 13.59
N MET A 146 2.65 5.61 14.18
CA MET A 146 3.37 5.97 15.39
C MET A 146 4.33 7.13 15.16
N ILE A 147 5.07 7.11 14.05
CA ILE A 147 5.97 8.20 13.62
C ILE A 147 5.16 9.47 13.36
N ALA A 148 4.04 9.40 12.63
CA ALA A 148 3.21 10.56 12.33
C ALA A 148 2.70 11.26 13.59
N ASN A 149 2.22 10.49 14.56
CA ASN A 149 1.76 11.02 15.85
C ASN A 149 2.92 11.60 16.70
N ALA A 150 4.11 11.01 16.61
CA ALA A 150 5.29 11.51 17.31
C ALA A 150 5.81 12.82 16.69
N LEU A 151 5.82 12.91 15.36
CA LEU A 151 6.09 14.14 14.61
C LEU A 151 5.07 15.21 14.95
N TYR A 152 3.78 14.88 15.00
CA TYR A 152 2.76 15.86 15.39
C TYR A 152 3.02 16.48 16.76
N LYS A 153 3.49 15.68 17.74
CA LYS A 153 3.80 16.19 19.08
C LYS A 153 5.00 17.14 19.09
N LYS A 154 6.02 16.87 18.28
CA LYS A 154 7.31 17.58 18.32
C LYS A 154 7.46 18.67 17.26
N TYR A 155 6.97 18.42 16.05
CA TYR A 155 7.12 19.22 14.84
C TYR A 155 5.76 19.39 14.15
N ARG A 156 4.85 20.14 14.78
CA ARG A 156 3.45 20.32 14.34
C ARG A 156 3.30 20.84 12.91
N THR A 157 4.29 21.54 12.39
CA THR A 157 4.29 22.14 11.06
C THR A 157 4.58 21.14 9.94
N ILE A 158 5.20 19.99 10.24
CA ILE A 158 5.55 18.98 9.25
C ILE A 158 4.28 18.32 8.72
N LYS A 159 4.08 18.41 7.40
CA LYS A 159 3.01 17.70 6.70
C LYS A 159 3.41 16.24 6.51
N VAL A 160 2.50 15.32 6.74
CA VAL A 160 2.75 13.88 6.61
C VAL A 160 1.84 13.27 5.55
N ASN A 161 2.40 12.43 4.68
CA ASN A 161 1.64 11.58 3.75
C ASN A 161 1.98 10.12 4.00
N ILE A 162 0.99 9.22 4.03
CA ILE A 162 1.19 7.80 4.36
C ILE A 162 0.57 6.91 3.28
N PHE A 163 1.39 6.01 2.72
CA PHE A 163 0.96 4.85 1.96
C PHE A 163 1.08 3.58 2.83
N ALA A 164 -0.03 3.08 3.31
CA ALA A 164 -0.09 1.92 4.21
C ALA A 164 -0.47 0.65 3.45
N LEU A 165 0.33 -0.41 3.59
CA LEU A 165 0.03 -1.74 3.06
C LEU A 165 -0.42 -2.63 4.21
N ASP A 166 -1.69 -2.97 4.23
CA ASP A 166 -2.37 -3.85 5.20
C ASP A 166 -1.85 -3.65 6.65
N PRO A 167 -2.20 -2.55 7.33
CA PRO A 167 -1.62 -2.19 8.63
C PRO A 167 -2.07 -3.13 9.74
N VAL A 168 -1.15 -3.96 10.26
CA VAL A 168 -1.45 -5.00 11.25
C VAL A 168 -0.62 -4.80 12.52
N PRO A 169 -1.24 -4.47 13.68
CA PRO A 169 -0.52 -4.31 14.94
C PRO A 169 -0.23 -5.68 15.57
N GLY A 170 -1.03 -6.70 15.28
CA GLY A 170 -0.92 -8.00 15.94
C GLY A 170 -1.73 -8.09 17.23
N LEU A 171 -1.74 -9.29 17.82
CA LEU A 171 -2.60 -9.62 18.95
C LEU A 171 -2.27 -8.77 20.19
N GLY A 172 -3.28 -8.11 20.78
CA GLY A 172 -3.13 -7.31 22.00
C GLY A 172 -2.46 -5.94 21.83
N GLN A 173 -2.16 -5.51 20.60
CA GLN A 173 -1.36 -4.31 20.33
C GLN A 173 -2.21 -3.07 19.90
N TRP A 174 -3.52 -3.08 20.16
CA TRP A 174 -4.49 -2.06 19.76
C TRP A 174 -4.50 -0.83 20.68
N ARG A 175 -3.47 0.01 20.56
CA ARG A 175 -3.33 1.26 21.32
C ARG A 175 -3.63 2.47 20.45
N LYS A 176 -4.14 3.57 21.04
CA LYS A 176 -4.53 4.79 20.31
C LYS A 176 -3.47 5.29 19.31
N HIS A 177 -2.20 5.35 19.71
CA HIS A 177 -1.10 5.84 18.86
C HIS A 177 -0.76 4.93 17.65
N ARG A 178 -1.39 3.75 17.55
CA ARG A 178 -1.24 2.77 16.47
C ARG A 178 -2.48 2.70 15.58
N THR A 179 -3.63 3.11 16.12
CA THR A 179 -4.94 3.01 15.47
C THR A 179 -5.56 4.36 15.14
N ARG A 180 -4.87 5.46 15.46
CA ARG A 180 -5.28 6.83 15.16
C ARG A 180 -4.13 7.58 14.53
N ILE A 181 -4.44 8.45 13.58
CA ILE A 181 -3.53 9.45 13.01
C ILE A 181 -4.08 10.86 13.28
N ASP A 182 -3.17 11.82 13.47
CA ASP A 182 -3.49 13.22 13.77
C ASP A 182 -3.53 14.11 12.50
N HIS A 183 -3.97 15.36 12.64
CA HIS A 183 -4.24 16.28 11.53
C HIS A 183 -3.00 16.72 10.74
N ASN A 184 -1.79 16.42 11.21
CA ASN A 184 -0.58 16.63 10.42
C ASN A 184 -0.51 15.67 9.22
N VAL A 185 -1.23 14.54 9.27
CA VAL A 185 -1.40 13.65 8.12
C VAL A 185 -2.39 14.26 7.13
N LYS A 186 -1.88 14.64 5.95
CA LYS A 186 -2.65 15.31 4.89
C LYS A 186 -3.25 14.32 3.90
N ASN A 187 -2.48 13.31 3.52
CA ASN A 187 -2.94 12.25 2.63
C ASN A 187 -2.63 10.88 3.24
N TYR A 188 -3.64 10.02 3.29
CA TYR A 188 -3.52 8.65 3.76
C TYR A 188 -4.16 7.72 2.72
N ALA A 189 -3.33 6.92 2.08
CA ALA A 189 -3.74 5.87 1.16
C ALA A 189 -3.46 4.51 1.80
N VAL A 190 -4.42 3.59 1.74
CA VAL A 190 -4.25 2.25 2.32
C VAL A 190 -4.70 1.16 1.36
N VAL A 191 -3.87 0.12 1.25
CA VAL A 191 -4.25 -1.14 0.62
C VAL A 191 -4.66 -2.13 1.70
N TYR A 192 -5.86 -2.69 1.60
CA TYR A 192 -6.30 -3.78 2.47
C TYR A 192 -6.39 -5.08 1.71
N GLN A 193 -5.88 -6.15 2.31
CA GLN A 193 -5.98 -7.51 1.78
C GLN A 193 -7.24 -8.18 2.36
N GLU A 194 -8.28 -8.32 1.54
CA GLU A 194 -9.63 -8.71 1.98
C GLU A 194 -9.72 -10.18 2.42
N ASP A 195 -8.90 -11.05 1.82
CA ASP A 195 -8.95 -12.50 1.98
C ASP A 195 -8.03 -13.03 3.08
N GLU A 196 -7.42 -12.15 3.87
CA GLU A 196 -6.60 -12.54 5.01
C GLU A 196 -7.45 -12.94 6.24
N ARG A 197 -7.41 -14.22 6.62
CA ARG A 197 -8.32 -14.81 7.65
C ARG A 197 -7.67 -15.15 8.98
N ARG A 198 -6.36 -14.91 9.16
CA ARG A 198 -5.70 -15.16 10.46
C ARG A 198 -6.19 -14.14 11.49
N GLY A 199 -6.80 -14.61 12.58
CA GLY A 199 -7.37 -13.74 13.62
C GLY A 199 -6.35 -12.78 14.27
N SER A 200 -5.07 -13.16 14.34
CA SER A 200 -3.99 -12.29 14.83
C SER A 200 -3.54 -11.22 13.83
N PHE A 201 -4.05 -11.25 12.59
CA PHE A 201 -3.65 -10.34 11.53
C PHE A 201 -4.63 -9.20 11.29
N LYS A 202 -5.72 -9.05 12.06
CA LYS A 202 -6.73 -7.99 11.82
C LYS A 202 -6.11 -6.62 11.52
N ALA A 203 -6.44 -6.07 10.36
CA ALA A 203 -5.94 -4.78 9.91
C ALA A 203 -6.61 -3.60 10.64
N VAL A 204 -5.84 -2.52 10.79
CA VAL A 204 -6.28 -1.27 11.40
C VAL A 204 -7.03 -0.44 10.37
N VAL A 205 -8.28 -0.14 10.68
CA VAL A 205 -8.99 1.03 10.10
C VAL A 205 -8.68 2.19 11.03
N VAL A 206 -7.86 3.13 10.55
CA VAL A 206 -7.39 4.23 11.40
C VAL A 206 -8.54 5.20 11.69
N THR A 207 -8.63 5.65 12.93
CA THR A 207 -9.35 6.89 13.23
C THR A 207 -8.51 8.06 12.73
N HIS A 208 -9.09 8.99 11.99
CA HIS A 208 -8.37 10.12 11.41
C HIS A 208 -9.15 11.42 11.56
N ASP A 209 -8.46 12.55 11.33
CA ASP A 209 -9.09 13.87 11.28
C ASP A 209 -9.88 14.04 9.96
N LYS A 210 -10.93 14.86 9.97
CA LYS A 210 -11.74 15.13 8.76
C LYS A 210 -10.97 15.84 7.66
N SER A 211 -9.89 16.57 8.02
CA SER A 211 -9.02 17.26 7.05
C SER A 211 -8.07 16.31 6.31
N THR A 212 -7.90 15.07 6.77
CA THR A 212 -7.07 14.07 6.10
C THR A 212 -7.80 13.53 4.87
N ARG A 213 -7.19 13.63 3.68
CA ARG A 213 -7.66 12.91 2.50
C ARG A 213 -7.40 11.43 2.69
N PHE A 214 -8.46 10.63 2.62
CA PHE A 214 -8.42 9.20 2.92
C PHE A 214 -8.82 8.39 1.68
N THR A 215 -7.91 7.53 1.21
CA THR A 215 -8.11 6.69 0.02
C THR A 215 -7.95 5.22 0.39
N ILE A 216 -8.92 4.39 0.02
CA ILE A 216 -8.93 2.95 0.31
C ILE A 216 -8.84 2.16 -0.99
N TYR A 217 -7.88 1.23 -1.03
CA TYR A 217 -7.72 0.23 -2.07
C TYR A 217 -7.97 -1.15 -1.47
N ASN A 218 -9.21 -1.60 -1.51
CA ASN A 218 -9.50 -2.99 -1.19
C ASN A 218 -8.96 -3.87 -2.32
N MET A 219 -8.19 -4.89 -1.96
CA MET A 219 -7.53 -5.79 -2.89
C MET A 219 -7.75 -7.24 -2.44
N PRO A 220 -8.03 -8.16 -3.38
CA PRO A 220 -8.15 -9.57 -3.07
C PRO A 220 -6.77 -10.17 -2.76
N GLY A 221 -6.74 -11.16 -1.89
CA GLY A 221 -5.52 -11.83 -1.44
C GLY A 221 -5.32 -11.84 0.06
N GLU A 222 -4.31 -12.60 0.48
CA GLU A 222 -3.81 -12.60 1.85
C GLU A 222 -2.82 -11.47 2.11
N HIS A 223 -2.38 -11.33 3.36
CA HIS A 223 -1.54 -10.24 3.85
C HIS A 223 -0.30 -9.90 2.99
N SER A 224 0.26 -10.90 2.29
CA SER A 224 1.48 -10.75 1.48
C SER A 224 1.22 -10.52 -0.01
N THR A 225 0.00 -10.73 -0.51
CA THR A 225 -0.30 -10.87 -1.94
C THR A 225 0.19 -9.67 -2.76
N GLY A 226 -0.13 -8.45 -2.33
CA GLY A 226 0.26 -7.22 -3.02
C GLY A 226 1.70 -6.75 -2.76
N VAL A 227 2.46 -7.43 -1.89
CA VAL A 227 3.75 -6.93 -1.39
C VAL A 227 4.94 -7.82 -1.76
N GLN A 228 4.74 -9.13 -1.94
CA GLN A 228 5.81 -10.11 -2.21
C GLN A 228 5.88 -10.58 -3.68
N GLY A 229 5.64 -9.67 -4.64
CA GLY A 229 5.41 -9.98 -6.06
C GLY A 229 6.47 -10.78 -6.83
N ASN A 230 7.66 -11.02 -6.25
CA ASN A 230 8.77 -11.70 -6.93
C ASN A 230 8.98 -13.18 -6.55
N LYS A 231 8.07 -13.79 -5.79
CA LYS A 231 8.17 -15.23 -5.49
C LYS A 231 7.59 -16.08 -6.63
N THR A 232 8.52 -16.71 -7.35
CA THR A 232 8.36 -17.93 -8.17
C THR A 232 7.69 -19.10 -7.44
N ILE A 233 7.45 -19.01 -6.12
CA ILE A 233 6.83 -20.07 -5.29
C ILE A 233 5.30 -20.08 -5.43
N TYR A 234 4.66 -19.02 -5.93
CA TYR A 234 3.19 -18.96 -6.11
C TYR A 234 2.70 -18.64 -7.52
N GLY A 235 3.57 -18.59 -8.54
CA GLY A 235 3.19 -18.62 -9.97
C GLY A 235 1.96 -17.80 -10.43
N GLY A 236 1.57 -16.69 -9.78
CA GLY A 236 0.22 -16.17 -10.05
C GLY A 236 -0.25 -14.84 -9.48
N ASN A 237 0.56 -14.07 -8.72
CA ASN A 237 0.10 -12.80 -8.10
C ASN A 237 0.75 -11.54 -8.71
N ILE A 238 1.36 -11.66 -9.88
CA ILE A 238 2.15 -10.59 -10.51
C ILE A 238 1.31 -9.34 -10.73
N ASP A 239 0.08 -9.49 -11.25
CA ASP A 239 -0.78 -8.34 -11.56
C ASP A 239 -1.18 -7.55 -10.31
N MET A 240 -1.42 -8.24 -9.19
CA MET A 240 -1.73 -7.58 -7.91
C MET A 240 -0.52 -6.81 -7.36
N ALA A 241 0.66 -7.42 -7.38
CA ALA A 241 1.88 -6.75 -6.93
C ALA A 241 2.25 -5.56 -7.82
N VAL A 242 2.09 -5.69 -9.14
CA VAL A 242 2.32 -4.61 -10.12
C VAL A 242 1.39 -3.42 -9.85
N LEU A 243 0.08 -3.67 -9.64
CA LEU A 243 -0.87 -2.61 -9.30
C LEU A 243 -0.52 -1.92 -7.98
N VAL A 244 -0.23 -2.69 -6.93
CA VAL A 244 0.08 -2.15 -5.61
C VAL A 244 1.39 -1.36 -5.63
N GLN A 245 2.40 -1.82 -6.39
CA GLN A 245 3.64 -1.09 -6.61
C GLN A 245 3.39 0.23 -7.33
N ASP A 246 2.65 0.23 -8.44
CA ASP A 246 2.37 1.44 -9.21
C ASP A 246 1.55 2.47 -8.39
N LEU A 247 0.58 2.01 -7.59
CA LEU A 247 -0.17 2.87 -6.65
C LEU A 247 0.75 3.51 -5.60
N ALA A 248 1.71 2.75 -5.04
CA ALA A 248 2.66 3.26 -4.07
C ALA A 248 3.61 4.29 -4.71
N GLU A 249 4.13 4.00 -5.90
CA GLU A 249 5.00 4.90 -6.65
C GLU A 249 4.30 6.20 -7.03
N LYS A 250 3.07 6.12 -7.53
CA LYS A 250 2.25 7.30 -7.84
C LYS A 250 2.01 8.14 -6.59
N PHE A 251 1.55 7.54 -5.50
CA PHE A 251 1.32 8.25 -4.24
C PHE A 251 2.57 8.96 -3.74
N LEU A 252 3.71 8.27 -3.68
CA LEU A 252 4.96 8.85 -3.18
C LEU A 252 5.45 9.99 -4.09
N THR A 253 5.37 9.81 -5.40
CA THR A 253 5.86 10.80 -6.37
C THR A 253 4.94 12.02 -6.53
N GLU A 254 3.62 11.84 -6.44
CA GLU A 254 2.63 12.93 -6.33
C GLU A 254 2.88 13.81 -5.09
N HIS A 255 3.55 13.26 -4.09
CA HIS A 255 3.89 13.94 -2.85
C HIS A 255 5.38 14.33 -2.74
N GLY A 256 6.13 14.29 -3.85
CA GLY A 256 7.48 14.84 -3.93
C GLY A 256 8.62 13.86 -3.65
N THR A 257 8.35 12.58 -3.43
CA THR A 257 9.41 11.56 -3.39
C THR A 257 9.93 11.31 -4.82
N ASN A 258 11.23 11.40 -5.04
CA ASN A 258 11.85 11.05 -6.32
C ASN A 258 12.22 9.56 -6.35
N ILE A 259 11.61 8.80 -7.26
CA ILE A 259 11.80 7.35 -7.42
C ILE A 259 12.26 7.05 -8.84
N ARG A 260 13.35 6.29 -9.00
CA ARG A 260 13.84 5.82 -10.29
C ARG A 260 13.12 4.55 -10.75
N ASN A 261 13.11 4.32 -12.06
CA ASN A 261 12.56 3.11 -12.69
C ASN A 261 11.12 2.80 -12.23
N ARG A 262 10.26 3.83 -12.22
CA ARG A 262 8.84 3.65 -11.92
C ARG A 262 8.16 2.79 -12.98
N LEU A 263 7.14 2.04 -12.59
CA LEU A 263 6.27 1.31 -13.50
C LEU A 263 5.52 2.28 -14.41
N GLY A 264 4.95 3.34 -13.83
CA GLY A 264 4.28 4.41 -14.59
C GLY A 264 3.11 3.90 -15.43
N LEU A 265 2.28 3.00 -14.86
CA LEU A 265 1.19 2.39 -15.61
C LEU A 265 0.19 3.45 -16.07
N SER A 266 -0.18 3.38 -17.34
CA SER A 266 -1.32 4.15 -17.87
C SER A 266 -2.65 3.65 -17.29
N ASP A 267 -3.71 4.44 -17.45
CA ASP A 267 -5.07 4.03 -17.09
C ASP A 267 -5.44 2.70 -17.77
N GLN A 268 -5.06 2.52 -19.05
CA GLN A 268 -5.32 1.28 -19.81
C GLN A 268 -4.58 0.08 -19.22
N GLN A 269 -3.29 0.23 -18.92
CA GLN A 269 -2.49 -0.84 -18.34
C GLN A 269 -3.02 -1.24 -16.96
N SER A 270 -3.40 -0.26 -16.15
CA SER A 270 -4.02 -0.48 -14.84
C SER A 270 -5.33 -1.28 -14.96
N LEU A 271 -6.21 -0.88 -15.89
CA LEU A 271 -7.47 -1.59 -16.17
C LEU A 271 -7.22 -3.05 -16.58
N GLU A 272 -6.23 -3.32 -17.45
CA GLU A 272 -5.88 -4.69 -17.86
C GLU A 272 -5.34 -5.53 -16.70
N HIS A 273 -4.50 -4.98 -15.82
CA HIS A 273 -4.05 -5.69 -14.62
C HIS A 273 -5.21 -5.97 -13.66
N TYR A 274 -6.12 -5.01 -13.45
CA TYR A 274 -7.32 -5.26 -12.64
C TYR A 274 -8.21 -6.35 -13.26
N ALA A 275 -8.34 -6.38 -14.59
CA ALA A 275 -9.10 -7.41 -15.29
C ALA A 275 -8.45 -8.79 -15.12
N LYS A 276 -7.11 -8.91 -15.20
CA LYS A 276 -6.39 -10.16 -14.91
C LYS A 276 -6.60 -10.64 -13.48
N VAL A 277 -6.58 -9.71 -12.52
CA VAL A 277 -6.90 -10.01 -11.12
C VAL A 277 -8.33 -10.56 -11.00
N ARG A 278 -9.29 -9.91 -11.66
CA ARG A 278 -10.71 -10.31 -11.64
C ARG A 278 -10.92 -11.69 -12.27
N GLU A 279 -10.30 -11.95 -13.42
CA GLU A 279 -10.34 -13.24 -14.10
C GLU A 279 -9.80 -14.37 -13.20
N ASN A 280 -8.77 -14.06 -12.40
CA ASN A 280 -8.11 -14.99 -11.51
C ASN A 280 -8.55 -14.86 -10.05
N ILE A 281 -9.72 -14.23 -9.77
CA ILE A 281 -10.13 -13.85 -8.41
C ILE A 281 -10.13 -15.03 -7.42
N LEU A 282 -10.50 -16.23 -7.90
CA LEU A 282 -10.53 -17.44 -7.07
C LEU A 282 -9.13 -17.87 -6.58
N ARG A 283 -8.06 -17.52 -7.29
CA ARG A 283 -6.68 -17.80 -6.88
C ARG A 283 -6.25 -16.94 -5.69
N TYR A 284 -6.79 -15.72 -5.61
CA TYR A 284 -6.50 -14.79 -4.52
C TYR A 284 -7.32 -15.09 -3.26
N ARG A 285 -8.51 -15.67 -3.42
CA ARG A 285 -9.43 -16.05 -2.33
C ARG A 285 -9.10 -17.39 -1.68
N VAL A 286 -7.97 -18.02 -2.03
CA VAL A 286 -7.58 -19.30 -1.45
C VAL A 286 -7.36 -19.13 0.05
N ASP A 287 -8.03 -19.98 0.84
CA ASP A 287 -7.95 -19.97 2.29
C ASP A 287 -6.50 -19.94 2.77
N THR A 288 -6.12 -18.88 3.48
CA THR A 288 -4.93 -18.90 4.33
C THR A 288 -5.13 -20.00 5.36
N LYS A 289 -4.63 -21.21 5.08
CA LYS A 289 -4.56 -22.29 6.07
C LYS A 289 -3.67 -21.77 7.20
N GLY A 290 -4.27 -21.49 8.35
CA GLY A 290 -3.55 -21.03 9.52
C GLY A 290 -2.46 -22.05 9.85
N PHE A 291 -1.19 -21.67 9.69
CA PHE A 291 -0.05 -22.57 9.90
C PHE A 291 0.16 -22.97 11.38
N TRP A 292 -0.75 -22.59 12.29
CA TRP A 292 -0.57 -22.71 13.74
C TRP A 292 -1.89 -22.78 14.50
N GLY A 293 -2.79 -23.72 14.18
CA GLY A 293 -3.98 -24.04 15.02
C GLY A 293 -4.89 -22.86 15.42
N GLY A 294 -4.70 -21.69 14.80
CA GLY A 294 -5.39 -20.46 15.14
C GLY A 294 -6.75 -20.48 14.49
N LYS A 295 -7.77 -19.95 15.19
CA LYS A 295 -9.11 -19.79 14.62
C LYS A 295 -8.98 -19.02 13.30
N VAL A 296 -9.25 -19.71 12.20
CA VAL A 296 -9.51 -19.09 10.90
C VAL A 296 -10.86 -18.40 11.07
N ASP A 297 -10.90 -17.09 10.82
CA ASP A 297 -12.19 -16.41 10.79
C ASP A 297 -12.98 -16.99 9.61
N LYS A 298 -14.24 -17.37 9.87
CA LYS A 298 -15.13 -17.93 8.84
C LYS A 298 -15.54 -16.87 7.82
N HIS A 299 -15.28 -15.59 8.11
CA HIS A 299 -15.66 -14.46 7.26
C HIS A 299 -14.44 -13.72 6.72
N HIS A 300 -14.54 -13.25 5.47
CA HIS A 300 -13.63 -12.27 4.91
C HIS A 300 -13.56 -11.04 5.81
N ARG A 301 -12.42 -10.34 5.80
CA ARG A 301 -12.32 -9.12 6.58
C ARG A 301 -13.37 -8.14 6.10
N LYS A 302 -14.28 -7.74 6.98
CA LYS A 302 -15.09 -6.55 6.78
C LYS A 302 -14.21 -5.34 7.01
N VAL A 303 -13.30 -5.08 6.08
CA VAL A 303 -12.67 -3.77 5.99
C VAL A 303 -13.68 -2.85 5.30
N GLN A 304 -13.78 -1.63 5.80
CA GLN A 304 -14.78 -0.62 5.44
C GLN A 304 -15.32 -0.76 4.00
N ALA A 305 -16.64 -0.78 3.86
CA ALA A 305 -17.32 -0.96 2.57
C ALA A 305 -16.89 0.15 1.60
N GLY A 306 -15.98 -0.18 0.69
CA GLY A 306 -15.71 0.60 -0.52
C GLY A 306 -16.54 0.00 -1.63
N LEU A 307 -17.38 0.82 -2.26
CA LEU A 307 -18.35 0.51 -3.33
C LEU A 307 -19.65 -0.21 -2.90
N GLY A 308 -20.75 0.16 -3.56
CA GLY A 308 -22.05 -0.51 -3.39
C GLY A 308 -22.06 -1.90 -4.04
N SER A 309 -23.03 -2.75 -3.69
CA SER A 309 -23.09 -4.15 -4.14
C SER A 309 -23.04 -4.34 -5.66
N ALA A 310 -23.57 -3.40 -6.44
CA ALA A 310 -23.60 -3.48 -7.91
C ALA A 310 -22.23 -3.25 -8.58
N SER A 311 -21.39 -2.37 -8.02
CA SER A 311 -20.06 -2.06 -8.55
C SER A 311 -19.04 -3.18 -8.30
N HIS A 312 -19.23 -4.00 -7.27
CA HIS A 312 -18.36 -5.16 -6.97
C HIS A 312 -18.43 -6.30 -7.99
N GLU A 313 -19.46 -6.33 -8.84
CA GLU A 313 -19.60 -7.37 -9.87
C GLU A 313 -18.60 -7.20 -11.02
N PHE A 314 -18.26 -5.95 -11.34
CA PHE A 314 -17.39 -5.64 -12.48
C PHE A 314 -16.01 -5.13 -12.05
N PHE A 315 -15.95 -4.45 -10.90
CA PHE A 315 -14.73 -3.78 -10.43
C PHE A 315 -14.18 -4.42 -9.16
N ILE A 316 -12.86 -4.27 -8.97
CA ILE A 316 -12.15 -4.80 -7.81
C ILE A 316 -12.29 -3.84 -6.63
N ASN A 317 -12.14 -2.54 -6.89
CA ASN A 317 -12.25 -1.46 -5.92
C ASN A 317 -12.62 -0.15 -6.61
N GLU A 318 -12.74 0.92 -5.82
CA GLU A 318 -13.12 2.25 -6.30
C GLU A 318 -12.14 2.82 -7.33
N HIS A 319 -10.84 2.54 -7.21
CA HIS A 319 -9.88 2.99 -8.21
C HIS A 319 -10.08 2.31 -9.57
N HIS A 320 -10.34 1.00 -9.59
CA HIS A 320 -10.69 0.29 -10.82
C HIS A 320 -11.97 0.88 -11.46
N ASP A 321 -13.00 1.12 -10.63
CA ASP A 321 -14.26 1.74 -11.05
C ASP A 321 -14.02 3.13 -11.69
N GLN A 322 -13.32 4.03 -10.99
CA GLN A 322 -13.07 5.40 -11.45
C GLN A 322 -12.24 5.47 -12.74
N LEU A 323 -11.24 4.61 -12.88
CA LEU A 323 -10.48 4.50 -14.13
C LEU A 323 -11.38 4.09 -15.30
N PHE A 324 -12.31 3.17 -15.06
CA PHE A 324 -13.23 2.71 -16.10
C PHE A 324 -14.26 3.79 -16.45
N LEU A 325 -14.89 4.43 -15.45
CA LEU A 325 -15.82 5.54 -15.63
C LEU A 325 -15.18 6.67 -16.44
N LYS A 326 -13.95 7.06 -16.10
CA LYS A 326 -13.20 8.12 -16.80
C LYS A 326 -13.05 7.83 -18.29
N ARG A 327 -12.87 6.56 -18.67
CA ARG A 327 -12.48 6.16 -20.02
C ARG A 327 -13.65 5.69 -20.90
N TYR A 328 -14.65 5.06 -20.29
CA TYR A 328 -15.81 4.46 -20.95
C TYR A 328 -17.12 4.83 -20.23
N PRO A 329 -17.46 6.13 -20.14
CA PRO A 329 -18.58 6.61 -19.34
C PRO A 329 -19.95 6.09 -19.81
N LEU A 330 -20.12 5.80 -21.11
CA LEU A 330 -21.39 5.31 -21.65
C LEU A 330 -21.62 3.87 -21.23
N LEU A 331 -20.58 3.03 -21.35
CA LEU A 331 -20.63 1.64 -20.89
C LEU A 331 -20.72 1.58 -19.37
N TYR A 332 -19.99 2.42 -18.64
CA TYR A 332 -20.12 2.50 -17.18
C TYR A 332 -21.55 2.83 -16.76
N GLY A 333 -22.15 3.87 -17.36
CA GLY A 333 -23.52 4.28 -17.08
C GLY A 333 -24.58 3.22 -17.40
N PHE A 334 -24.24 2.25 -18.25
CA PHE A 334 -25.03 1.04 -18.51
C PHE A 334 -24.82 -0.03 -17.42
N LEU A 335 -23.56 -0.31 -17.04
CA LEU A 335 -23.20 -1.31 -16.02
C LEU A 335 -23.84 -1.02 -14.65
N VAL A 336 -23.88 0.25 -14.25
CA VAL A 336 -24.42 0.66 -12.94
C VAL A 336 -25.92 1.00 -12.97
N ALA A 337 -26.60 0.82 -14.12
CA ALA A 337 -28.01 1.11 -14.22
C ALA A 337 -28.83 0.03 -13.51
N ALA A 338 -29.42 0.37 -12.36
CA ALA A 338 -30.19 -0.55 -11.53
C ALA A 338 -31.53 -1.03 -12.15
N ASN A 339 -31.98 -0.45 -13.27
CA ASN A 339 -33.28 -0.74 -13.90
C ASN A 339 -33.10 -1.28 -15.33
N PRO A 340 -33.66 -2.46 -15.67
CA PRO A 340 -33.60 -3.04 -17.02
C PRO A 340 -34.07 -2.12 -18.14
N THR A 341 -35.10 -1.31 -17.94
CA THR A 341 -35.60 -0.35 -18.95
C THR A 341 -34.56 0.74 -19.24
N ARG A 342 -33.87 1.23 -18.20
CA ARG A 342 -32.76 2.19 -18.37
C ARG A 342 -31.54 1.55 -19.03
N MET A 343 -31.27 0.28 -18.75
CA MET A 343 -30.22 -0.46 -19.45
C MET A 343 -30.51 -0.55 -20.94
N GLN A 344 -31.74 -0.92 -21.32
CA GLN A 344 -32.11 -1.08 -22.74
C GLN A 344 -32.04 0.24 -23.51
N GLN A 345 -32.42 1.37 -22.89
CA GLN A 345 -32.27 2.71 -23.49
C GLN A 345 -30.80 3.10 -23.72
N LYS A 346 -29.90 2.72 -22.82
CA LYS A 346 -28.47 3.05 -22.91
C LYS A 346 -27.65 2.07 -23.77
N ALA A 347 -28.24 0.93 -24.16
CA ALA A 347 -27.53 -0.14 -24.87
C ALA A 347 -26.85 0.31 -26.18
N PRO A 348 -27.43 1.17 -27.04
CA PRO A 348 -26.75 1.62 -28.26
C PRO A 348 -25.47 2.42 -27.98
N ASP A 349 -25.50 3.29 -26.98
CA ASP A 349 -24.36 4.11 -26.58
C ASP A 349 -23.29 3.28 -25.87
N ALA A 350 -23.70 2.37 -24.99
CA ALA A 350 -22.82 1.42 -24.32
C ALA A 350 -22.10 0.50 -25.32
N ALA A 351 -22.75 0.10 -26.41
CA ALA A 351 -22.14 -0.73 -27.45
C ALA A 351 -20.98 -0.03 -28.18
N ARG A 352 -20.97 1.31 -28.25
CA ARG A 352 -19.85 2.07 -28.83
C ARG A 352 -18.62 1.96 -27.95
N ASP A 353 -18.78 2.19 -26.65
CA ASP A 353 -17.70 2.04 -25.68
C ASP A 353 -17.25 0.58 -25.58
N LEU A 354 -18.17 -0.39 -25.62
CA LEU A 354 -17.79 -1.81 -25.59
C LEU A 354 -16.94 -2.22 -26.80
N LYS A 355 -17.21 -1.69 -28.00
CA LYS A 355 -16.35 -1.89 -29.18
C LYS A 355 -14.96 -1.32 -28.96
N ARG A 356 -14.85 -0.15 -28.32
CA ARG A 356 -13.54 0.43 -27.96
C ARG A 356 -12.81 -0.41 -26.91
N VAL A 357 -13.50 -0.87 -25.86
CA VAL A 357 -12.94 -1.78 -24.85
C VAL A 357 -12.41 -3.05 -25.52
N LYS A 358 -13.14 -3.64 -26.48
CA LYS A 358 -12.68 -4.82 -27.23
C LYS A 358 -11.34 -4.60 -27.93
N MET A 359 -11.13 -3.41 -28.49
CA MET A 359 -9.91 -3.08 -29.24
C MET A 359 -8.76 -2.62 -28.33
N GLU A 360 -9.07 -1.85 -27.29
CA GLU A 360 -8.07 -1.21 -26.42
C GLU A 360 -7.69 -2.07 -25.20
N LEU A 361 -8.62 -2.90 -24.69
CA LEU A 361 -8.55 -3.60 -23.41
C LEU A 361 -9.09 -5.03 -23.53
N PRO A 362 -8.37 -5.95 -24.19
CA PRO A 362 -8.90 -7.27 -24.53
C PRO A 362 -9.22 -8.16 -23.33
N ILE A 363 -8.46 -8.06 -22.22
CA ILE A 363 -8.76 -8.85 -21.02
C ILE A 363 -9.96 -8.24 -20.29
N THR A 364 -10.02 -6.91 -20.21
CA THR A 364 -11.18 -6.21 -19.64
C THR A 364 -12.46 -6.55 -20.40
N TYR A 365 -12.43 -6.50 -21.74
CA TYR A 365 -13.53 -6.92 -22.60
C TYR A 365 -13.98 -8.35 -22.28
N ARG A 366 -13.02 -9.27 -22.22
CA ARG A 366 -13.28 -10.67 -21.91
C ARG A 366 -13.98 -10.82 -20.56
N VAL A 367 -13.46 -10.22 -19.51
CA VAL A 367 -14.05 -10.26 -18.15
C VAL A 367 -15.48 -9.71 -18.15
N LEU A 368 -15.72 -8.59 -18.84
CA LEU A 368 -17.06 -8.00 -18.93
C LEU A 368 -18.05 -8.89 -19.68
N THR A 369 -17.65 -9.49 -20.80
CA THR A 369 -18.57 -10.29 -21.64
C THR A 369 -18.79 -11.72 -21.14
N HIS A 370 -17.98 -12.21 -20.21
CA HIS A 370 -18.27 -13.46 -19.50
C HIS A 370 -19.50 -13.32 -18.58
N ASN A 371 -19.93 -12.08 -18.29
CA ASN A 371 -21.21 -11.83 -17.64
C ASN A 371 -22.36 -11.99 -18.64
N THR A 372 -23.18 -13.02 -18.43
CA THR A 372 -24.28 -13.40 -19.35
C THR A 372 -25.33 -12.31 -19.51
N VAL A 373 -25.55 -11.47 -18.49
CA VAL A 373 -26.51 -10.36 -18.55
C VAL A 373 -26.02 -9.29 -19.52
N LEU A 374 -24.73 -8.95 -19.46
CA LEU A 374 -24.12 -7.97 -20.36
C LEU A 374 -24.05 -8.49 -21.80
N GLY A 375 -23.63 -9.75 -21.95
CA GLY A 375 -23.58 -10.43 -23.25
C GLY A 375 -24.91 -10.36 -23.97
N ASN A 376 -25.98 -10.81 -23.32
CA ASN A 376 -27.33 -10.85 -23.91
C ASN A 376 -27.90 -9.46 -24.22
N ALA A 377 -27.65 -8.46 -23.37
CA ALA A 377 -28.21 -7.12 -23.55
C ALA A 377 -27.53 -6.32 -24.67
N LEU A 378 -26.24 -6.58 -24.94
CA LEU A 378 -25.48 -5.84 -25.94
C LEU A 378 -25.29 -6.60 -27.26
N GLU A 379 -25.53 -7.92 -27.29
CA GLU A 379 -25.42 -8.78 -28.48
C GLU A 379 -26.07 -8.20 -29.74
N PRO A 380 -27.31 -7.63 -29.68
CA PRO A 380 -27.97 -7.09 -30.87
C PRO A 380 -27.22 -5.92 -31.53
N PHE A 381 -26.41 -5.18 -30.77
CA PHE A 381 -25.67 -4.01 -31.24
C PHE A 381 -24.21 -4.31 -31.64
N LEU A 382 -23.74 -5.52 -31.29
CA LEU A 382 -22.40 -6.01 -31.63
C LEU A 382 -22.37 -6.79 -32.94
N LYS A 383 -23.49 -7.39 -33.36
CA LYS A 383 -23.60 -8.04 -34.68
C LYS A 383 -23.55 -7.01 -35.81
N PRO A 384 -22.87 -7.32 -36.93
CA PRO A 384 -22.98 -6.50 -38.13
C PRO A 384 -24.46 -6.38 -38.51
N GLN A 385 -24.95 -5.15 -38.68
CA GLN A 385 -26.29 -4.95 -39.22
C GLN A 385 -26.35 -5.61 -40.60
N PRO A 386 -27.38 -6.42 -40.90
CA PRO A 386 -27.51 -7.02 -42.21
C PRO A 386 -27.46 -5.91 -43.26
N GLN A 387 -26.54 -6.03 -44.21
CA GLN A 387 -26.46 -5.11 -45.33
C GLN A 387 -27.79 -5.18 -46.06
N THR A 388 -28.62 -4.15 -45.93
CA THR A 388 -29.81 -4.00 -46.77
C THR A 388 -29.32 -3.88 -48.20
N ARG A 389 -29.40 -4.97 -48.96
CA ARG A 389 -29.18 -4.91 -50.40
C ARG A 389 -30.16 -3.85 -50.93
N PRO A 390 -29.70 -2.86 -51.70
CA PRO A 390 -30.62 -1.93 -52.34
C PRO A 390 -31.61 -2.76 -53.16
N ARG A 391 -32.91 -2.55 -52.92
CA ARG A 391 -33.96 -3.14 -53.74
C ARG A 391 -33.68 -2.66 -55.18
N ARG A 392 -33.34 -3.59 -56.05
CA ARG A 392 -33.23 -3.35 -57.49
C ARG A 392 -34.62 -3.24 -58.08
#